data_AF-A0A2X0LTW2-F1
#
_entry.id   AF-A0A2X0LTW2-F1
#
_cell.length_a   1.000
_cell.length_b   1.000
_cell.length_c   1.000
_cell.angle_alpha   90.00
_cell.angle_beta   90.00
_cell.angle_gamma   90.00
#
_symmetry.space_group_name_H-M   'P 1'
#
loop_
_entity.id
_entity.type
_entity.pdbx_description
1 polymer ?
#
loop_
_entity_poly.entity_id
_entity_poly.type
_entity_poly.pdbx_seq_one_letter_code
_entity_poly.pdbx_strand_id
1 'polypeptide(L)'
;MRGIIPLVNKEQSNWAECLAVCEYAINSSLNVATGKTPFELVLGYTPSLAPLARVDGDDDLPSVEELLARRFQACKDARDQLAISKVRQAAQSNKKHQDEPSWAVGDLVLLDSSDRQKRLHTRKRRAAKLMDPFNCPYRIVKAQPEISSYTLQLNGDDAAVPFFHTGKLKTYHKNDTALFPNREPARLGPVDVGGEPEYIMEDIVDERIRAGKQQYLVLWLSWPSDSNSWEPAKALEDTEALDRWERRNEDLGRQAPLRLLWPTLGAYLKIDQVLSNTGQISEADSQ
;
A
#
# COMPACT_ATOMS: atom_id res chain seq x y z
N MET A 1 -21.59 -1.33 3.31
CA MET A 1 -22.85 -1.87 2.71
C MET A 1 -22.92 -3.39 2.86
N ARG A 2 -23.06 -3.94 4.08
CA ARG A 2 -23.21 -5.40 4.27
C ARG A 2 -24.67 -5.85 4.47
N GLY A 3 -25.61 -4.92 4.64
CA GLY A 3 -27.01 -5.22 4.95
C GLY A 3 -27.95 -5.43 3.75
N ILE A 4 -27.57 -4.99 2.55
CA ILE A 4 -28.43 -5.02 1.36
C ILE A 4 -28.32 -6.36 0.61
N ILE A 5 -27.14 -6.98 0.64
CA ILE A 5 -26.80 -8.20 -0.13
C ILE A 5 -27.81 -9.36 0.06
N PRO A 6 -28.38 -9.62 1.24
CA PRO A 6 -29.33 -10.71 1.42
C PRO A 6 -30.72 -10.48 0.82
N LEU A 7 -31.10 -9.22 0.54
CA LEU A 7 -32.45 -8.85 0.09
C LEU A 7 -32.55 -8.70 -1.43
N VAL A 8 -31.41 -8.56 -2.09
CA VAL A 8 -31.32 -8.39 -3.55
C VAL A 8 -31.40 -9.76 -4.22
N ASN A 9 -31.99 -9.82 -5.42
CA ASN A 9 -32.00 -11.03 -6.24
C ASN A 9 -30.57 -11.49 -6.62
N LYS A 10 -30.45 -12.72 -7.12
CA LYS A 10 -29.15 -13.29 -7.52
C LYS A 10 -28.41 -12.46 -8.58
N GLU A 11 -29.16 -11.74 -9.42
CA GLU A 11 -28.65 -10.93 -10.54
C GLU A 11 -28.25 -9.51 -10.12
N GLN A 12 -28.45 -9.14 -8.85
CA GLN A 12 -28.15 -7.82 -8.30
C GLN A 12 -28.86 -6.64 -8.99
N SER A 13 -29.98 -6.90 -9.66
CA SER A 13 -30.67 -5.91 -10.51
C SER A 13 -31.76 -5.12 -9.80
N ASN A 14 -32.30 -5.62 -8.68
CA ASN A 14 -33.45 -5.03 -7.98
C ASN A 14 -33.09 -4.26 -6.69
N TRP A 15 -31.83 -3.87 -6.49
CA TRP A 15 -31.38 -3.23 -5.25
C TRP A 15 -32.12 -1.93 -4.92
N ALA A 16 -32.56 -1.19 -5.95
CA ALA A 16 -33.30 0.05 -5.79
C ALA A 16 -34.68 -0.17 -5.15
N GLU A 17 -35.35 -1.28 -5.48
CA GLU A 17 -36.65 -1.66 -4.90
C GLU A 17 -36.53 -2.06 -3.43
N CYS A 18 -35.37 -2.62 -3.04
CA CYS A 18 -35.11 -3.04 -1.67
C CYS A 18 -34.75 -1.88 -0.73
N LEU A 19 -34.53 -0.66 -1.22
CA LEU A 19 -34.02 0.46 -0.41
C LEU A 19 -34.96 0.82 0.74
N ALA A 20 -36.26 0.92 0.50
CA ALA A 20 -37.24 1.30 1.53
C ALA A 20 -37.29 0.27 2.68
N VAL A 21 -37.21 -1.02 2.33
CA VAL A 21 -37.16 -2.11 3.32
C VAL A 21 -35.86 -2.06 4.10
N CYS A 22 -34.73 -1.81 3.43
CA CYS A 22 -33.43 -1.68 4.09
C CYS A 22 -33.38 -0.47 5.03
N GLU A 23 -33.91 0.67 4.60
CA GLU A 23 -33.98 1.88 5.42
C GLU A 23 -34.79 1.62 6.68
N TYR A 24 -35.98 1.05 6.56
CA TYR A 24 -36.79 0.70 7.71
C TYR A 24 -36.06 -0.26 8.64
N ALA A 25 -35.50 -1.35 8.10
CA ALA A 25 -34.78 -2.35 8.90
C ALA A 25 -33.59 -1.76 9.65
N ILE A 26 -32.82 -0.87 9.01
CA ILE A 26 -31.71 -0.15 9.66
C ILE A 26 -32.25 0.75 10.78
N ASN A 27 -33.30 1.54 10.49
CA ASN A 27 -33.85 2.50 11.44
C ASN A 27 -34.64 1.86 12.59
N SER A 28 -35.12 0.63 12.43
CA SER A 28 -35.76 -0.18 13.47
C SER A 28 -34.78 -1.11 14.21
N SER A 29 -33.53 -1.21 13.77
CA SER A 29 -32.54 -2.08 14.41
C SER A 29 -31.95 -1.45 15.67
N LEU A 30 -31.76 -2.27 16.71
CA LEU A 30 -31.11 -1.85 17.95
C LEU A 30 -29.61 -1.65 17.71
N ASN A 31 -29.11 -0.46 18.04
CA ASN A 31 -27.67 -0.22 18.07
C ASN A 31 -27.10 -0.65 19.43
N VAL A 32 -26.19 -1.64 19.42
CA VAL A 32 -25.56 -2.21 20.63
C VAL A 32 -24.88 -1.15 21.51
N ALA A 33 -24.34 -0.08 20.93
CA ALA A 33 -23.65 0.96 21.68
C ALA A 33 -24.60 1.91 22.42
N THR A 34 -25.82 2.13 21.92
CA THR A 34 -26.79 3.05 22.50
C THR A 34 -27.97 2.35 23.17
N GLY A 35 -28.24 1.09 22.83
CA GLY A 35 -29.41 0.32 23.29
C GLY A 35 -30.75 0.82 22.74
N LYS A 36 -30.75 1.70 21.74
CA LYS A 36 -31.94 2.33 21.15
C LYS A 36 -31.94 2.16 19.63
N THR A 37 -33.12 2.24 19.02
CA THR A 37 -33.24 2.30 17.56
C THR A 37 -33.11 3.75 17.05
N PRO A 38 -32.64 3.97 15.82
CA PRO A 38 -32.69 5.31 15.21
C PRO A 38 -34.09 5.93 15.22
N PHE A 39 -35.15 5.15 14.98
CA PHE A 39 -36.53 5.65 15.06
C PHE A 39 -36.90 6.15 16.46
N GLU A 40 -36.54 5.43 17.52
CA GLU A 40 -36.79 5.89 18.90
C GLU A 40 -36.06 7.21 19.21
N LEU A 41 -34.85 7.40 18.70
CA LEU A 41 -34.08 8.63 18.93
C LEU A 41 -34.63 9.83 18.14
N VAL A 42 -35.10 9.60 16.92
CA VAL A 42 -35.58 10.66 16.02
C VAL A 42 -37.07 10.97 16.25
N LEU A 43 -37.90 9.94 16.36
CA LEU A 43 -39.36 10.05 16.43
C LEU A 43 -39.91 9.83 17.85
N GLY A 44 -39.16 9.20 18.76
CA GLY A 44 -39.66 8.82 20.10
C GLY A 44 -40.46 7.52 20.12
N TYR A 45 -40.68 6.88 18.98
CA TYR A 45 -41.36 5.59 18.83
C TYR A 45 -40.85 4.87 17.57
N THR A 46 -41.13 3.57 17.47
CA THR A 46 -40.84 2.79 16.26
C THR A 46 -42.12 2.65 15.43
N PRO A 47 -42.17 3.17 14.19
CA PRO A 47 -43.35 3.02 13.34
C PRO A 47 -43.57 1.55 12.97
N SER A 48 -44.82 1.10 12.85
CA SER A 48 -45.15 -0.27 12.41
C SER A 48 -45.38 -0.34 10.90
N LEU A 49 -44.89 -1.40 10.24
CA LEU A 49 -45.15 -1.67 8.82
C LEU A 49 -46.44 -2.47 8.57
N ALA A 50 -47.05 -3.05 9.60
CA ALA A 50 -48.29 -3.81 9.43
C ALA A 50 -49.45 -2.84 9.15
N PRO A 51 -50.40 -3.17 8.25
CA PRO A 51 -51.66 -2.45 8.17
C PRO A 51 -52.30 -2.53 9.55
N LEU A 52 -52.41 -1.39 10.22
CA LEU A 52 -53.11 -1.31 11.49
C LEU A 52 -54.55 -1.69 11.19
N ALA A 53 -54.96 -2.91 11.58
CA ALA A 53 -56.36 -3.10 11.90
C ALA A 53 -56.69 -1.99 12.89
N ARG A 54 -57.70 -1.17 12.59
CA ARG A 54 -58.20 -0.21 13.59
C ARG A 54 -58.55 -1.05 14.80
N VAL A 55 -57.78 -0.91 15.87
CA VAL A 55 -58.20 -1.44 17.16
C VAL A 55 -59.35 -0.53 17.55
N ASP A 56 -60.57 -1.00 17.33
CA ASP A 56 -61.76 -0.27 17.76
C ASP A 56 -61.64 -0.11 19.29
N GLY A 57 -61.33 1.11 19.74
CA GLY A 57 -61.31 1.47 21.18
C GLY A 57 -59.97 1.88 21.80
N ASP A 58 -58.91 2.16 21.04
CA ASP A 58 -57.68 2.76 21.60
C ASP A 58 -57.53 4.23 21.17
N ASP A 59 -58.30 5.11 21.84
CA ASP A 59 -58.24 6.57 21.65
C ASP A 59 -57.15 7.24 22.51
N ASP A 60 -56.33 6.47 23.24
CA ASP A 60 -55.30 6.99 24.15
C ASP A 60 -53.99 7.29 23.39
N LEU A 61 -54.08 8.23 22.45
CA LEU A 61 -52.91 8.75 21.74
C LEU A 61 -52.07 9.58 22.72
N PRO A 62 -50.76 9.30 22.85
CA PRO A 62 -49.90 10.07 23.73
C PRO A 62 -49.91 11.54 23.30
N SER A 63 -49.94 12.43 24.29
CA SER A 63 -49.82 13.86 24.02
C SER A 63 -48.52 14.15 23.28
N VAL A 64 -48.52 15.19 22.44
CA VAL A 64 -47.30 15.68 21.77
C VAL A 64 -46.19 15.93 22.80
N GLU A 65 -46.55 16.43 23.98
CA GLU A 65 -45.62 16.68 25.07
C GLU A 65 -44.99 15.39 25.61
N GLU A 66 -45.78 14.33 25.79
CA GLU A 66 -45.29 13.03 26.25
C GLU A 66 -44.37 12.36 25.21
N LEU A 67 -44.70 12.48 23.93
CA LEU A 67 -43.89 11.95 22.83
C LEU A 67 -42.54 12.68 22.75
N LEU A 68 -42.54 14.00 22.89
CA LEU A 68 -41.31 14.80 22.98
C LEU A 68 -40.50 14.41 24.22
N ALA A 69 -41.14 14.27 25.39
CA ALA A 69 -40.47 13.86 26.62
C ALA A 69 -39.80 12.49 26.46
N ARG A 70 -40.50 11.51 25.87
CA ARG A 70 -39.96 10.17 25.57
C ARG A 70 -38.75 10.25 24.64
N ARG A 71 -38.83 11.05 23.57
CA ARG A 71 -37.72 11.27 22.64
C ARG A 71 -36.51 11.89 23.33
N PHE A 72 -36.70 12.92 24.15
CA PHE A 72 -35.60 13.57 24.87
C PHE A 72 -34.97 12.64 25.89
N GLN A 73 -35.78 11.85 26.60
CA GLN A 73 -35.30 10.83 27.52
C GLN A 73 -34.50 9.75 26.79
N ALA A 74 -34.99 9.23 25.65
CA ALA A 74 -34.26 8.27 24.84
C ALA A 74 -32.90 8.83 24.35
N CYS A 75 -32.87 10.11 23.95
CA CYS A 75 -31.62 10.79 23.60
C CYS A 75 -30.65 10.91 24.78
N LYS A 76 -31.17 11.16 26.00
CA LYS A 76 -30.35 11.22 27.21
C LYS A 76 -29.75 9.84 27.53
N ASP A 77 -30.59 8.82 27.62
CA ASP A 77 -30.16 7.43 27.87
C ASP A 77 -29.09 6.99 26.85
N ALA A 78 -29.32 7.28 25.56
CA ALA A 78 -28.39 6.91 24.50
C ALA A 78 -27.04 7.61 24.63
N ARG A 79 -26.99 8.87 25.08
CA ARG A 79 -25.72 9.57 25.33
C ARG A 79 -24.96 8.92 26.49
N ASP A 80 -25.65 8.58 27.57
CA ASP A 80 -25.06 7.93 28.74
C ASP A 80 -24.52 6.54 28.38
N GLN A 81 -25.30 5.73 27.65
CA GLN A 81 -24.86 4.41 27.15
C GLN A 81 -23.68 4.53 26.18
N LEU A 82 -23.71 5.51 25.28
CA LEU A 82 -22.63 5.74 24.32
C LEU A 82 -21.34 6.17 25.03
N ALA A 83 -21.42 6.95 26.12
CA ALA A 83 -20.27 7.28 26.95
C ALA A 83 -19.68 6.01 27.60
N ILE A 84 -20.52 5.17 28.21
CA ILE A 84 -20.08 3.88 28.80
C ILE A 84 -19.46 2.96 27.73
N SER A 85 -20.09 2.86 26.57
CA SER A 85 -19.61 2.05 25.45
C SER A 85 -18.26 2.54 24.94
N LYS A 86 -18.07 3.87 24.81
CA LYS A 86 -16.78 4.46 24.44
C LYS A 86 -15.69 4.13 25.46
N VAL A 87 -15.97 4.21 26.76
CA VAL A 87 -15.01 3.83 27.80
C VAL A 87 -14.61 2.36 27.67
N ARG A 88 -15.57 1.45 27.46
CA ARG A 88 -15.30 0.02 27.27
C ARG A 88 -14.48 -0.25 26.00
N GLN A 89 -14.83 0.41 24.89
CA GLN A 89 -14.12 0.29 23.62
C GLN A 89 -12.68 0.81 23.75
N ALA A 90 -12.48 1.95 24.41
CA ALA A 90 -11.16 2.49 24.69
C ALA A 90 -10.33 1.51 25.54
N ALA A 91 -10.88 0.99 26.64
CA ALA A 91 -10.20 0.00 27.48
C ALA A 91 -9.81 -1.26 26.69
N GLN A 92 -10.69 -1.77 25.83
CA GLN A 92 -10.42 -2.95 25.01
C GLN A 92 -9.39 -2.69 23.90
N SER A 93 -9.44 -1.51 23.26
CA SER A 93 -8.46 -1.07 22.28
C SER A 93 -7.08 -0.96 22.93
N ASN A 94 -7.00 -0.26 24.08
CA ASN A 94 -5.77 0.01 24.83
C ASN A 94 -5.03 -1.26 25.28
N LYS A 95 -5.73 -2.41 25.45
CA LYS A 95 -5.07 -3.70 25.75
C LYS A 95 -4.09 -4.15 24.66
N LYS A 96 -4.28 -3.74 23.41
CA LYS A 96 -3.42 -4.11 22.27
C LYS A 96 -2.49 -2.99 21.83
N HIS A 97 -2.68 -1.78 22.34
CA HIS A 97 -1.79 -0.67 22.06
C HIS A 97 -0.47 -0.91 22.80
N GLN A 98 0.64 -0.71 22.08
CA GLN A 98 1.95 -0.62 22.70
C GLN A 98 2.30 0.84 22.91
N ASP A 99 3.24 1.09 23.82
CA ASP A 99 3.80 2.42 24.01
C ASP A 99 4.39 2.91 22.69
N GLU A 100 4.10 4.18 22.39
CA GLU A 100 4.61 4.76 21.15
C GLU A 100 6.13 4.86 21.21
N PRO A 101 6.83 4.45 20.14
CA PRO A 101 8.26 4.65 20.05
C PRO A 101 8.61 6.14 20.13
N SER A 102 9.44 6.50 21.11
CA SER A 102 9.99 7.85 21.22
C SER A 102 11.30 7.92 20.44
N TRP A 103 11.31 8.65 19.32
CA TRP A 103 12.53 8.90 18.56
C TRP A 103 13.03 10.33 18.79
N ALA A 104 14.35 10.50 18.84
CA ALA A 104 14.98 11.81 18.93
C ALA A 104 15.25 12.42 17.55
N VAL A 105 15.49 13.73 17.53
CA VAL A 105 16.00 14.39 16.33
C VAL A 105 17.36 13.79 15.98
N GLY A 106 17.50 13.34 14.74
CA GLY A 106 18.71 12.71 14.24
C GLY A 106 18.66 11.19 14.14
N ASP A 107 17.67 10.54 14.77
CA ASP A 107 17.47 9.10 14.65
C ASP A 107 17.07 8.71 13.23
N LEU A 108 17.40 7.47 12.85
CA LEU A 108 17.03 6.88 11.58
C LEU A 108 15.76 6.05 11.73
N VAL A 109 14.83 6.26 10.82
CA VAL A 109 13.56 5.53 10.75
C VAL A 109 13.26 5.12 9.31
N LEU A 110 12.63 3.96 9.17
CA LEU A 110 12.09 3.46 7.92
C LEU A 110 10.69 4.02 7.71
N LEU A 111 10.38 4.41 6.48
CA LEU A 111 9.07 4.97 6.11
C LEU A 111 8.25 3.97 5.31
N ASP A 112 6.99 3.75 5.72
CA ASP A 112 6.00 2.97 4.96
C ASP A 112 5.74 3.61 3.59
N SER A 113 6.10 2.88 2.53
CA SER A 113 6.01 3.33 1.15
C SER A 113 4.75 2.87 0.42
N SER A 114 3.85 2.14 1.10
CA SER A 114 2.64 1.55 0.50
C SER A 114 1.79 2.55 -0.31
N ASP A 115 1.60 3.76 0.20
CA ASP A 115 0.84 4.80 -0.51
C ASP A 115 1.60 5.38 -1.72
N ARG A 116 2.93 5.36 -1.68
CA ARG A 116 3.80 5.78 -2.79
C ARG A 116 3.86 4.73 -3.89
N GLN A 117 3.93 3.46 -3.52
CA GLN A 117 3.93 2.33 -4.44
C GLN A 117 2.68 2.31 -5.34
N LYS A 118 1.50 2.65 -4.80
CA LYS A 118 0.26 2.79 -5.57
C LYS A 118 0.38 3.81 -6.71
N ARG A 119 1.12 4.92 -6.51
CA ARG A 119 1.36 5.94 -7.55
C ARG A 119 2.32 5.44 -8.64
N LEU A 120 3.34 4.69 -8.23
CA LEU A 120 4.34 4.11 -9.14
C LEU A 120 3.73 3.04 -10.05
N HIS A 121 2.80 2.24 -9.54
CA HIS A 121 2.02 1.29 -10.34
C HIS A 121 1.31 1.98 -11.50
N THR A 122 0.68 3.13 -11.25
CA THR A 122 -0.09 3.87 -12.26
C THR A 122 0.79 4.61 -13.28
N ARG A 123 1.92 5.18 -12.87
CA ARG A 123 2.80 5.97 -13.75
C ARG A 123 3.83 5.15 -14.53
N LYS A 124 4.48 4.17 -13.89
CA LYS A 124 5.62 3.43 -14.47
C LYS A 124 5.32 1.95 -14.77
N ARG A 125 4.06 1.49 -14.62
CA ARG A 125 3.63 0.09 -14.83
C ARG A 125 4.49 -0.95 -14.08
N ARG A 126 5.09 -0.58 -12.94
CA ARG A 126 5.81 -1.53 -12.09
C ARG A 126 4.81 -2.23 -11.16
N ALA A 127 4.95 -3.54 -11.01
CA ALA A 127 4.12 -4.30 -10.07
C ALA A 127 4.48 -3.91 -8.63
N ALA A 128 3.57 -3.23 -7.93
CA ALA A 128 3.77 -2.82 -6.53
C ALA A 128 4.01 -4.00 -5.58
N LYS A 129 3.61 -5.21 -5.97
CA LYS A 129 3.64 -6.42 -5.13
C LYS A 129 5.05 -6.91 -4.76
N LEU A 130 6.08 -6.49 -5.49
CA LEU A 130 7.49 -6.87 -5.24
C LEU A 130 8.34 -5.70 -4.74
N MET A 131 7.73 -4.56 -4.43
CA MET A 131 8.44 -3.40 -3.90
C MET A 131 8.55 -3.54 -2.38
N ASP A 132 9.69 -3.16 -1.80
CA ASP A 132 9.87 -3.19 -0.36
C ASP A 132 8.85 -2.25 0.33
N PRO A 133 8.06 -2.75 1.30
CA PRO A 133 7.02 -1.95 1.94
C PRO A 133 7.56 -0.76 2.74
N PHE A 134 8.83 -0.81 3.12
CA PHE A 134 9.50 0.22 3.90
C PHE A 134 10.74 0.67 3.15
N ASN A 135 10.80 1.95 2.82
CA ASN A 135 11.92 2.52 2.08
C ASN A 135 13.02 3.01 3.03
N CYS A 136 14.20 3.25 2.44
CA CYS A 136 15.46 3.71 3.02
C CYS A 136 15.37 4.40 4.39
N PRO A 137 16.38 4.20 5.26
CA PRO A 137 16.43 4.91 6.53
C PRO A 137 16.51 6.42 6.31
N TYR A 138 15.49 7.13 6.78
CA TYR A 138 15.41 8.58 6.75
C TYR A 138 15.74 9.14 8.13
N ARG A 139 16.42 10.29 8.14
CA ARG A 139 16.76 10.99 9.36
C ARG A 139 15.60 11.86 9.83
N ILE A 140 15.30 11.82 11.14
CA ILE A 140 14.34 12.72 11.75
C ILE A 140 14.96 14.12 11.89
N VAL A 141 14.33 15.11 11.28
CA VAL A 141 14.72 16.54 11.37
C VAL A 141 13.98 17.22 12.53
N LYS A 142 12.73 16.85 12.75
CA LYS A 142 11.90 17.40 13.82
C LYS A 142 11.05 16.30 14.44
N ALA A 143 11.11 16.19 15.76
CA ALA A 143 10.29 15.28 16.55
C ALA A 143 9.19 16.07 17.27
N GLN A 144 7.95 15.59 17.19
CA GLN A 144 6.82 16.10 17.97
C GLN A 144 6.11 14.92 18.64
N PRO A 145 6.67 14.39 19.75
CA PRO A 145 6.12 13.23 20.44
C PRO A 145 4.68 13.45 20.94
N GLU A 146 4.32 14.70 21.29
CA GLU A 146 2.99 15.08 21.79
C GLU A 146 1.84 14.78 20.81
N ILE A 147 2.12 14.83 19.51
CA ILE A 147 1.14 14.60 18.43
C ILE A 147 1.54 13.36 17.62
N SER A 148 2.44 12.53 18.16
CA SER A 148 2.88 11.28 17.54
C SER A 148 3.39 11.48 16.10
N SER A 149 4.03 12.61 15.84
CA SER A 149 4.34 13.06 14.48
C SER A 149 5.79 13.51 14.33
N TYR A 150 6.39 13.14 13.21
CA TYR A 150 7.82 13.34 12.94
C TYR A 150 8.03 13.86 11.53
N THR A 151 9.00 14.75 11.37
CA THR A 151 9.42 15.29 10.08
C THR A 151 10.73 14.64 9.64
N LEU A 152 10.73 14.05 8.45
CA LEU A 152 11.87 13.32 7.89
C LEU A 152 12.64 14.15 6.85
N GLN A 153 13.94 13.91 6.77
CA GLN A 153 14.77 14.40 5.68
C GLN A 153 14.59 13.51 4.45
N LEU A 154 13.65 13.87 3.57
CA LEU A 154 13.40 13.15 2.32
C LEU A 154 14.21 13.71 1.16
N ASN A 155 14.59 12.84 0.22
CA ASN A 155 15.30 13.21 -1.00
C ASN A 155 14.33 13.31 -2.21
N GLY A 156 14.61 14.22 -3.15
CA GLY A 156 13.92 14.29 -4.45
C GLY A 156 12.48 14.81 -4.40
N ASP A 157 11.66 14.34 -5.35
CA ASP A 157 10.25 14.78 -5.55
C ASP A 157 9.35 14.51 -4.34
N ASP A 158 9.75 13.60 -3.45
CA ASP A 158 8.98 13.24 -2.27
C ASP A 158 9.17 14.23 -1.09
N ALA A 159 10.03 15.24 -1.23
CA ALA A 159 10.27 16.26 -0.21
C ALA A 159 9.09 17.22 0.04
N ALA A 160 8.04 17.17 -0.80
CA ALA A 160 6.89 18.07 -0.69
C ALA A 160 6.08 17.89 0.62
N VAL A 161 6.03 16.66 1.17
CA VAL A 161 5.34 16.37 2.43
C VAL A 161 6.24 15.50 3.31
N PRO A 162 7.13 16.10 4.12
CA PRO A 162 8.07 15.37 4.97
C PRO A 162 7.48 14.95 6.33
N PHE A 163 6.19 15.17 6.57
CA PHE A 163 5.54 14.98 7.86
C PHE A 163 4.77 13.65 7.94
N PHE A 164 5.06 12.82 8.95
CA PHE A 164 4.49 11.48 9.11
C PHE A 164 4.15 11.15 10.55
N HIS A 165 3.07 10.37 10.74
CA HIS A 165 2.65 9.82 12.04
C HIS A 165 3.48 8.57 12.43
N THR A 166 3.62 8.27 13.72
CA THR A 166 4.32 7.08 14.27
C THR A 166 3.96 5.79 13.55
N GLY A 167 2.67 5.55 13.32
CA GLY A 167 2.17 4.36 12.62
C GLY A 167 2.64 4.18 11.15
N LYS A 168 3.25 5.20 10.53
CA LYS A 168 3.88 5.12 9.20
C LYS A 168 5.39 4.94 9.27
N LEU A 169 5.96 4.92 10.46
CA LEU A 169 7.39 4.85 10.71
C LEU A 169 7.74 3.55 11.44
N LYS A 170 8.96 3.08 11.21
CA LYS A 170 9.56 1.99 11.97
C LYS A 170 10.97 2.36 12.38
N THR A 171 11.37 1.94 13.57
CA THR A 171 12.75 2.10 14.04
C THR A 171 13.70 1.39 13.07
N TYR A 172 14.74 2.09 12.63
CA TYR A 172 15.80 1.47 11.84
C TYR A 172 16.78 0.76 12.77
N HIS A 173 16.97 -0.53 12.55
CA HIS A 173 18.00 -1.32 13.23
C HIS A 173 19.14 -1.59 12.25
N LYS A 174 20.31 -1.03 12.53
CA LYS A 174 21.52 -1.30 11.74
C LYS A 174 21.90 -2.78 11.89
N ASN A 175 22.35 -3.40 10.79
CA ASN A 175 22.85 -4.76 10.84
C ASN A 175 24.12 -4.83 11.71
N ASP A 176 24.15 -5.78 12.64
CA ASP A 176 25.36 -6.10 13.39
C ASP A 176 26.23 -7.03 12.54
N THR A 177 27.33 -6.49 12.02
CA THR A 177 28.24 -7.21 11.13
C THR A 177 29.02 -8.32 11.85
N ALA A 178 29.16 -8.26 13.18
CA ALA A 178 29.83 -9.30 13.95
C ALA A 178 28.94 -10.53 14.12
N LEU A 179 27.63 -10.32 14.37
CA LEU A 179 26.66 -11.39 14.55
C LEU A 179 26.10 -11.93 13.23
N PHE A 180 25.97 -11.06 12.22
CA PHE A 180 25.33 -11.39 10.94
C PHE A 180 26.16 -10.89 9.73
N PRO A 181 27.37 -11.44 9.52
CA PRO A 181 28.26 -11.00 8.44
C PRO A 181 27.67 -11.23 7.04
N ASN A 182 26.84 -12.26 6.85
CA ASN A 182 26.27 -12.62 5.54
C ASN A 182 24.97 -11.90 5.19
N ARG A 183 24.51 -10.93 6.00
CA ARG A 183 23.28 -10.16 5.71
C ARG A 183 23.51 -8.98 4.78
N GLU A 184 24.73 -8.47 4.71
CA GLU A 184 25.10 -7.45 3.72
C GLU A 184 25.83 -8.14 2.56
N PRO A 185 25.42 -7.89 1.30
CA PRO A 185 26.21 -8.35 0.17
C PRO A 185 27.62 -7.74 0.23
N ALA A 186 28.63 -8.51 -0.19
CA ALA A 186 30.01 -8.04 -0.22
C ALA A 186 30.12 -6.82 -1.14
N ARG A 187 30.26 -5.62 -0.56
CA ARG A 187 30.44 -4.39 -1.33
C ARG A 187 31.87 -4.34 -1.82
N LEU A 188 32.06 -4.38 -3.14
CA LEU A 188 33.37 -4.12 -3.71
C LEU A 188 33.74 -2.66 -3.43
N GLY A 189 34.93 -2.44 -2.88
CA GLY A 189 35.48 -1.09 -2.71
C GLY A 189 35.79 -0.46 -4.07
N PRO A 190 36.03 0.87 -4.11
CA PRO A 190 36.45 1.52 -5.34
C PRO A 190 37.76 0.91 -5.84
N VAL A 191 37.84 0.71 -7.16
CA VAL A 191 39.06 0.31 -7.86
C VAL A 191 39.88 1.56 -8.12
N ASP A 192 41.17 1.50 -7.81
CA ASP A 192 42.10 2.57 -8.14
C ASP A 192 42.45 2.49 -9.63
N VAL A 193 41.98 3.47 -10.41
CA VAL A 193 42.29 3.62 -11.82
C VAL A 193 43.06 4.94 -11.97
N GLY A 194 44.39 4.86 -11.95
CA GLY A 194 45.25 6.02 -12.18
C GLY A 194 45.28 7.05 -11.04
N GLY A 195 44.98 6.65 -9.80
CA GLY A 195 45.00 7.52 -8.62
C GLY A 195 43.62 8.06 -8.21
N GLU A 196 42.57 7.76 -8.97
CA GLU A 196 41.19 8.14 -8.68
C GLU A 196 40.36 6.90 -8.29
N PRO A 197 39.55 6.97 -7.21
CA PRO A 197 38.69 5.87 -6.80
C PRO A 197 37.47 5.75 -7.72
N GLU A 198 37.45 4.74 -8.58
CA GLU A 198 36.33 4.45 -9.48
C GLU A 198 35.47 3.28 -8.97
N TYR A 199 34.15 3.38 -9.11
CA TYR A 199 33.23 2.30 -8.74
C TYR A 199 32.79 1.53 -9.97
N ILE A 200 32.80 0.20 -9.89
CA ILE A 200 32.33 -0.64 -11.00
C ILE A 200 30.80 -0.57 -11.06
N MET A 201 30.27 -0.24 -12.23
CA MET A 201 28.83 -0.35 -12.49
C MET A 201 28.45 -1.68 -13.16
N GLU A 202 27.26 -2.18 -12.85
CA GLU A 202 26.69 -3.41 -13.40
C GLU A 202 25.93 -3.12 -14.71
N ASP A 203 24.97 -2.18 -14.66
CA ASP A 203 24.14 -1.81 -15.83
C ASP A 203 23.53 -0.41 -15.68
N ILE A 204 22.95 0.11 -16.77
CA ILE A 204 22.11 1.31 -16.77
C ILE A 204 20.63 0.89 -16.69
N VAL A 205 19.88 1.52 -15.78
CA VAL A 205 18.49 1.13 -15.46
C VAL A 205 17.44 2.08 -16.03
N ASP A 206 17.77 3.36 -16.15
CA ASP A 206 16.83 4.41 -16.57
C ASP A 206 17.62 5.57 -17.18
N GLU A 207 16.96 6.40 -17.98
CA GLU A 207 17.55 7.57 -18.63
C GLU A 207 16.64 8.78 -18.43
N ARG A 208 17.22 9.96 -18.20
CA ARG A 208 16.45 11.20 -18.11
C ARG A 208 17.22 12.40 -18.64
N ILE A 209 16.48 13.44 -19.01
CA ILE A 209 17.02 14.78 -19.26
C ILE A 209 16.62 15.69 -18.11
N ARG A 210 17.60 16.26 -17.40
CA ARG A 210 17.37 17.23 -16.31
C ARG A 210 18.18 18.50 -16.59
N ALA A 211 17.51 19.64 -16.64
CA ALA A 211 18.12 20.95 -16.95
C ALA A 211 18.97 20.92 -18.26
N GLY A 212 18.45 20.26 -19.30
CA GLY A 212 19.12 20.16 -20.60
C GLY A 212 20.32 19.22 -20.65
N LYS A 213 20.63 18.48 -19.57
CA LYS A 213 21.71 17.50 -19.51
C LYS A 213 21.15 16.09 -19.40
N GLN A 214 21.68 15.19 -20.23
CA GLN A 214 21.35 13.77 -20.20
C GLN A 214 22.03 13.10 -19.01
N GLN A 215 21.27 12.28 -18.29
CA GLN A 215 21.71 11.53 -17.12
C GLN A 215 21.19 10.10 -17.21
N TYR A 216 22.02 9.18 -16.75
CA TYR A 216 21.71 7.76 -16.69
C TYR A 216 21.63 7.32 -15.22
N LEU A 217 20.66 6.46 -14.90
CA LEU A 217 20.54 5.85 -13.59
C LEU A 217 21.40 4.60 -13.56
N VAL A 218 22.52 4.68 -12.84
CA VAL A 218 23.52 3.61 -12.77
C VAL A 218 23.14 2.61 -11.69
N LEU A 219 23.17 1.32 -12.02
CA LEU A 219 23.18 0.21 -11.07
C LEU A 219 24.63 -0.12 -10.74
N TRP A 220 25.02 0.10 -9.49
CA TRP A 220 26.39 -0.14 -9.02
C TRP A 220 26.62 -1.62 -8.69
N LEU A 221 27.75 -2.18 -9.12
CA LEU A 221 28.07 -3.59 -8.91
C LEU A 221 28.22 -3.89 -7.41
N SER A 222 27.49 -4.91 -6.93
CA SER A 222 27.49 -5.32 -5.52
C SER A 222 26.90 -4.29 -4.53
N TRP A 223 26.16 -3.30 -5.01
CA TRP A 223 25.36 -2.38 -4.19
C TRP A 223 23.86 -2.63 -4.40
N PRO A 224 23.02 -2.42 -3.38
CA PRO A 224 21.58 -2.55 -3.55
C PRO A 224 21.04 -1.45 -4.47
N SER A 225 19.92 -1.73 -5.13
CA SER A 225 19.26 -0.80 -6.07
C SER A 225 18.88 0.56 -5.45
N ASP A 226 18.74 0.62 -4.14
CA ASP A 226 18.52 1.87 -3.38
C ASP A 226 19.74 2.82 -3.38
N SER A 227 20.93 2.31 -3.74
CA SER A 227 22.16 3.09 -3.89
C SER A 227 22.36 3.61 -5.32
N ASN A 228 21.42 3.33 -6.23
CA ASN A 228 21.50 3.79 -7.61
C ASN A 228 21.49 5.32 -7.67
N SER A 229 22.46 5.89 -8.39
CA SER A 229 22.63 7.33 -8.55
C SER A 229 22.47 7.74 -10.01
N TRP A 230 22.09 9.01 -10.20
CA TRP A 230 21.97 9.60 -11.53
C TRP A 230 23.30 10.23 -11.91
N GLU A 231 24.02 9.59 -12.83
CA GLU A 231 25.31 10.05 -13.32
C GLU A 231 25.17 10.81 -14.64
N PRO A 232 25.98 11.85 -14.88
CA PRO A 232 25.96 12.57 -16.15
C PRO A 232 26.50 11.68 -17.28
N ALA A 233 25.97 11.83 -18.50
CA ALA A 233 26.41 11.05 -19.66
C ALA A 233 27.93 11.09 -19.86
N LYS A 234 28.54 12.26 -19.66
CA LYS A 234 30.00 12.46 -19.74
C LYS A 234 30.83 11.58 -18.80
N ALA A 235 30.28 11.20 -17.65
CA ALA A 235 31.00 10.34 -16.70
C ALA A 235 30.94 8.86 -17.09
N LEU A 236 30.08 8.51 -18.04
CA LEU A 236 29.89 7.14 -18.54
C LEU A 236 30.35 7.00 -20.00
N GLU A 237 30.90 8.06 -20.60
CA GLU A 237 31.59 8.00 -21.89
C GLU A 237 32.68 6.92 -21.78
N ASP A 238 32.75 6.02 -22.76
CA ASP A 238 33.68 4.87 -22.82
C ASP A 238 33.39 3.69 -21.88
N THR A 239 32.15 3.56 -21.39
CA THR A 239 31.77 2.40 -20.57
C THR A 239 30.96 1.36 -21.35
N GLU A 240 31.32 0.07 -21.20
CA GLU A 240 30.61 -1.02 -21.89
C GLU A 240 29.11 -1.08 -21.56
N ALA A 241 28.70 -0.60 -20.37
CA ALA A 241 27.29 -0.61 -19.99
C ALA A 241 26.48 0.46 -20.75
N LEU A 242 27.10 1.60 -21.09
CA LEU A 242 26.49 2.60 -21.97
C LEU A 242 26.28 2.04 -23.37
N ASP A 243 27.30 1.38 -23.94
CA ASP A 243 27.18 0.73 -25.25
C ASP A 243 26.08 -0.33 -25.30
N ARG A 244 25.92 -1.09 -24.20
CA ARG A 244 24.83 -2.09 -24.06
C ARG A 244 23.46 -1.41 -23.97
N TRP A 245 23.35 -0.30 -23.24
CA TRP A 245 22.11 0.47 -23.12
C TRP A 245 21.68 1.07 -24.46
N GLU A 246 22.61 1.72 -25.17
CA GLU A 246 22.35 2.33 -26.46
C GLU A 246 21.95 1.29 -27.51
N ARG A 247 22.65 0.15 -27.59
CA ARG A 247 22.24 -0.97 -28.47
C ARG A 247 20.84 -1.47 -28.18
N ARG A 248 20.48 -1.69 -26.91
CA ARG A 248 19.11 -2.09 -26.52
C ARG A 248 18.07 -1.06 -26.97
N ASN A 249 18.37 0.23 -26.82
CA ASN A 249 17.45 1.30 -27.21
C ASN A 249 17.38 1.51 -28.73
N GLU A 250 18.47 1.31 -29.48
CA GLU A 250 18.46 1.32 -30.94
C GLU A 250 17.65 0.17 -31.52
N ASP A 251 17.78 -1.03 -30.95
CA ASP A 251 17.00 -2.20 -31.37
C ASP A 251 15.50 -2.01 -31.10
N LEU A 252 15.15 -1.36 -29.98
CA LEU A 252 13.79 -0.94 -29.66
C LEU A 252 13.31 0.24 -30.54
N GLY A 253 14.20 1.11 -30.99
CA GLY A 253 13.90 2.24 -31.88
C GLY A 253 13.71 1.86 -33.35
N ARG A 254 14.35 0.76 -33.81
CA ARG A 254 14.19 0.21 -35.17
C ARG A 254 12.89 -0.60 -35.34
N GLN A 255 12.27 -1.04 -34.25
CA GLN A 255 10.93 -1.62 -34.24
C GLN A 255 9.92 -0.62 -33.65
N ALA A 256 9.34 0.26 -34.46
CA ALA A 256 8.12 0.96 -34.04
C ALA A 256 7.13 1.20 -35.19
N PRO A 257 5.80 1.04 -34.96
CA PRO A 257 5.14 0.86 -33.67
C PRO A 257 4.35 -0.46 -33.60
N LEU A 258 4.77 -1.38 -32.72
CA LEU A 258 3.84 -2.25 -32.03
C LEU A 258 4.19 -2.26 -30.55
N ARG A 259 3.29 -1.64 -29.77
CA ARG A 259 3.25 -1.77 -28.32
C ARG A 259 3.26 -3.25 -27.95
N LEU A 260 4.34 -3.75 -27.36
CA LEU A 260 4.41 -5.10 -26.81
C LEU A 260 5.02 -4.98 -25.39
N LEU A 261 4.31 -5.36 -24.33
CA LEU A 261 4.15 -6.76 -23.90
C LEU A 261 5.51 -7.46 -23.88
N TRP A 262 6.13 -7.51 -22.70
CA TRP A 262 6.94 -8.68 -22.38
C TRP A 262 6.17 -9.56 -21.39
N PRO A 263 6.11 -10.89 -21.59
CA PRO A 263 5.50 -11.81 -20.66
C PRO A 263 6.44 -12.11 -19.48
N THR A 264 5.83 -12.30 -18.32
CA THR A 264 6.40 -12.96 -17.14
C THR A 264 7.16 -14.23 -17.50
N LEU A 265 8.41 -14.37 -17.05
CA LEU A 265 9.06 -15.67 -16.93
C LEU A 265 9.66 -15.83 -15.53
N GLY A 266 8.91 -16.55 -14.70
CA GLY A 266 9.44 -17.33 -13.60
C GLY A 266 9.19 -18.81 -13.90
N ALA A 267 10.30 -19.57 -13.96
CA ALA A 267 10.45 -21.03 -13.83
C ALA A 267 9.77 -21.97 -14.85
N TYR A 268 10.56 -22.82 -15.51
CA TYR A 268 10.81 -24.19 -15.03
C TYR A 268 11.87 -24.92 -15.88
N LEU A 269 12.58 -25.82 -15.21
CA LEU A 269 13.60 -26.74 -15.71
C LEU A 269 13.19 -27.53 -16.98
N LYS A 270 14.15 -27.72 -17.90
CA LYS A 270 14.49 -29.08 -18.36
C LYS A 270 15.91 -29.13 -18.94
N ILE A 271 16.74 -29.89 -18.24
CA ILE A 271 18.00 -30.46 -18.73
C ILE A 271 17.63 -31.60 -19.68
N ASP A 272 18.44 -31.72 -20.75
CA ASP A 272 18.73 -32.88 -21.60
C ASP A 272 18.47 -32.79 -23.11
N GLN A 273 19.56 -33.13 -23.81
CA GLN A 273 19.72 -33.61 -25.19
C GLN A 273 19.82 -32.62 -26.35
N VAL A 274 21.05 -32.14 -26.55
CA VAL A 274 21.66 -32.04 -27.89
C VAL A 274 22.86 -32.98 -27.93
N LEU A 275 22.71 -34.14 -28.60
CA LEU A 275 23.79 -34.69 -29.39
C LEU A 275 23.22 -35.29 -30.68
N SER A 276 23.57 -34.60 -31.78
CA SER A 276 23.89 -35.13 -33.10
C SER A 276 22.86 -36.04 -33.78
N ASN A 277 22.12 -35.44 -34.71
CA ASN A 277 21.67 -36.14 -35.90
C ASN A 277 22.52 -35.62 -37.08
N THR A 278 23.52 -36.40 -37.49
CA THR A 278 24.20 -36.26 -38.79
C THR A 278 24.69 -37.64 -39.25
N GLY A 279 24.23 -38.08 -40.43
CA GLY A 279 24.79 -39.19 -41.22
C GLY A 279 23.98 -40.48 -41.13
N GLN A 280 22.94 -40.67 -41.96
CA GLN A 280 22.95 -41.52 -43.16
C GLN A 280 24.02 -42.63 -43.20
N ILE A 281 23.59 -43.89 -43.41
CA ILE A 281 23.93 -44.80 -44.55
C ILE A 281 23.72 -46.29 -44.16
N SER A 282 23.07 -47.05 -45.07
CA SER A 282 23.13 -48.50 -45.37
C SER A 282 22.79 -49.51 -44.26
N GLU A 283 21.69 -50.26 -44.39
CA GLU A 283 21.60 -51.60 -45.03
C GLU A 283 21.83 -52.77 -44.08
N ALA A 284 20.88 -53.70 -44.19
CA ALA A 284 21.04 -55.15 -44.18
C ALA A 284 21.35 -55.89 -42.87
N ASP A 285 20.53 -56.94 -42.72
CA ASP A 285 20.86 -58.24 -42.13
C ASP A 285 21.07 -58.30 -40.61
N SER A 286 20.73 -59.36 -39.90
CA SER A 286 19.94 -60.57 -40.11
C SER A 286 20.07 -61.29 -38.74
N GLN A 287 19.02 -62.05 -38.38
CA GLN A 287 18.93 -63.00 -37.25
C GLN A 287 18.57 -62.45 -35.87
#